data_AF-A0AAU8DJM3-F1
#
_entry.id   AF-A0AAU8DJM3-F1
#
_cell.length_a   1.000
_cell.length_b   1.000
_cell.length_c   1.000
_cell.angle_alpha   90.00
_cell.angle_beta   90.00
_cell.angle_gamma   90.00
#
_symmetry.space_group_name_H-M   'P 1'
#
loop_
_entity.id
_entity.type
_entity.pdbx_description
1 polymer ?
#
loop_
_entity_poly.entity_id
_entity_poly.type
_entity_poly.pdbx_seq_one_letter_code
_entity_poly.pdbx_strand_id
1 'polypeptide(L)' 'MSSHPFLSLPDAALQLGCNPKTIRRYIASGRLTGYRVGPRLLRVDPLELQKLLRPIPTAGGGQGAS' A
#
# COMPACT_ATOMS: atom_id res chain seq x y z
N MET A 1 14.97 2.76 6.97
CA MET A 1 14.73 1.44 6.36
C MET A 1 13.81 0.68 7.28
N SER A 2 12.68 0.18 6.79
CA SER A 2 11.73 -0.56 7.61
C SER A 2 12.36 -1.85 8.12
N SER A 3 12.21 -2.15 9.41
CA SER A 3 12.71 -3.40 10.01
C SER A 3 11.83 -4.63 9.67
N HIS A 4 10.83 -4.45 8.80
CA HIS A 4 9.85 -5.48 8.45
C HIS A 4 10.23 -6.20 7.16
N PRO A 5 9.96 -7.52 7.05
CA PRO A 5 10.23 -8.25 5.83
C PRO A 5 9.36 -7.74 4.68
N PHE A 6 9.96 -7.57 3.49
CA PHE A 6 9.23 -7.17 2.29
C PHE A 6 8.21 -8.24 1.85
N LEU A 7 7.04 -7.79 1.45
CA LEU A 7 5.95 -8.66 1.00
C LEU A 7 6.02 -8.91 -0.49
N SER A 8 5.55 -10.09 -0.91
CA SER A 8 5.21 -10.30 -2.30
C SER A 8 3.92 -9.54 -2.66
N LEU A 9 3.66 -9.33 -3.96
CA LEU A 9 2.42 -8.74 -4.43
C LEU A 9 1.14 -9.49 -3.98
N PRO A 10 1.07 -10.85 -4.03
CA PRO A 10 -0.10 -11.55 -3.53
C PRO A 10 -0.27 -11.41 -2.01
N ASP A 11 0.80 -11.44 -1.22
CA ASP A 11 0.70 -11.27 0.24
C ASP A 11 0.20 -9.86 0.61
N ALA A 12 0.73 -8.83 -0.06
CA ALA A 12 0.27 -7.46 0.11
C ALA A 12 -1.21 -7.29 -0.28
N ALA A 13 -1.64 -7.99 -1.33
CA ALA A 13 -3.04 -7.96 -1.76
C ALA A 13 -3.97 -8.63 -0.75
N LEU A 14 -3.53 -9.76 -0.17
CA LEU A 14 -4.23 -10.46 0.90
C LEU A 14 -4.39 -9.56 2.13
N GLN A 15 -3.35 -8.85 2.55
CA GLN A 15 -3.41 -7.92 3.68
C GLN A 15 -4.43 -6.80 3.49
N LEU A 16 -4.57 -6.27 2.26
CA LEU A 16 -5.54 -5.23 1.95
C LEU A 16 -6.91 -5.77 1.52
N GLY A 17 -7.11 -7.09 1.46
CA GLY A 17 -8.34 -7.70 0.96
C GLY A 17 -8.66 -7.32 -0.49
N CYS A 18 -7.65 -7.16 -1.35
CA CYS A 18 -7.82 -6.72 -2.73
C CYS A 18 -7.15 -7.68 -3.74
N ASN A 19 -7.38 -7.45 -5.04
CA ASN A 19 -6.74 -8.24 -6.09
C ASN A 19 -5.25 -7.83 -6.27
N PRO A 20 -4.29 -8.76 -6.51
CA PRO A 20 -2.90 -8.41 -6.77
C PRO A 20 -2.67 -7.43 -7.94
N LYS A 21 -3.59 -7.37 -8.91
CA LYS A 21 -3.58 -6.36 -9.98
C LYS A 21 -3.73 -4.93 -9.44
N THR A 22 -4.44 -4.74 -8.32
CA THR A 22 -4.55 -3.44 -7.64
C THR A 22 -3.22 -2.99 -7.06
N ILE A 23 -2.46 -3.90 -6.46
CA ILE A 23 -1.11 -3.59 -5.97
C ILE A 23 -0.20 -3.16 -7.13
N ARG A 24 -0.22 -3.88 -8.26
CA ARG A 24 0.53 -3.47 -9.46
C ARG A 24 0.10 -2.09 -9.97
N ARG A 25 -1.20 -1.79 -9.96
CA ARG A 25 -1.73 -0.48 -10.37
C ARG A 25 -1.24 0.63 -9.45
N TYR A 26 -1.17 0.40 -8.13
CA TYR A 26 -0.59 1.37 -7.19
C TYR A 26 0.89 1.62 -7.44
N ILE A 27 1.66 0.59 -7.77
CA ILE A 27 3.07 0.74 -8.15
C ILE A 27 3.20 1.53 -9.46
N ALA A 28 2.44 1.16 -10.49
CA ALA A 28 2.49 1.83 -11.79
C ALA A 28 2.05 3.30 -11.73
N SER A 29 1.16 3.66 -10.78
CA SER A 29 0.72 5.04 -10.56
C SER A 29 1.58 5.83 -9.58
N GLY A 30 2.67 5.24 -9.07
CA GLY A 30 3.57 5.89 -8.11
C GLY A 30 2.98 6.06 -6.70
N ARG A 31 1.84 5.42 -6.39
CA ARG A 31 1.21 5.47 -5.07
C ARG A 31 1.87 4.53 -4.05
N LEU A 32 2.55 3.50 -4.53
CA LEU A 32 3.25 2.51 -3.71
C LEU A 32 4.61 2.20 -4.33
N THR A 33 5.69 2.14 -3.54
CA THR A 33 6.99 1.79 -4.09
C THR A 33 7.08 0.29 -4.32
N GLY A 34 7.44 -0.11 -5.54
CA GLY A 34 7.77 -1.49 -5.88
C GLY A 34 9.27 -1.71 -5.91
N TYR A 35 9.75 -2.67 -5.14
CA TYR A 35 11.15 -3.09 -5.10
C TYR A 35 11.35 -4.33 -5.98
N ARG A 36 12.35 -4.29 -6.85
CA ARG A 36 12.65 -5.40 -7.77
C ARG A 36 13.65 -6.35 -7.14
N VAL A 37 13.34 -7.65 -7.10
CA VAL A 37 14.24 -8.70 -6.64
C VAL A 37 14.51 -9.63 -7.81
N GLY A 38 15.70 -9.49 -8.40
CA GLY A 38 16.05 -10.21 -9.63
C GLY A 38 15.17 -9.80 -10.83
N PRO A 39 15.09 -10.65 -11.87
CA PRO A 39 14.52 -10.26 -13.16
C PRO A 39 12.98 -10.19 -13.17
N ARG A 40 12.30 -10.89 -12.25
CA ARG A 40 10.82 -11.05 -12.31
C ARG A 40 10.08 -10.81 -11.00
N LEU A 41 10.76 -10.79 -9.86
CA LEU A 41 10.05 -10.66 -8.58
C LEU A 41 9.92 -9.19 -8.21
N LEU A 42 8.71 -8.83 -7.79
CA LEU A 42 8.42 -7.54 -7.18
C LEU A 42 8.06 -7.75 -5.73
N ARG A 43 8.49 -6.79 -4.91
CA ARG A 43 8.30 -6.74 -3.48
C ARG A 43 7.80 -5.36 -3.07
N VAL A 44 7.10 -5.27 -1.94
CA VAL A 44 6.60 -4.01 -1.39
C VAL A 44 6.89 -3.94 0.11
N ASP A 45 7.07 -2.74 0.62
CA ASP A 45 7.27 -2.50 2.05
C ASP A 45 5.91 -2.52 2.77
N PRO A 46 5.73 -3.37 3.81
CA PRO A 46 4.52 -3.36 4.63
C PRO A 46 4.15 -1.98 5.20
N LEU A 47 5.14 -1.17 5.60
CA LEU A 47 4.87 0.15 6.18
C LEU A 47 4.32 1.13 5.16
N GLU A 48 4.79 1.06 3.90
CA GLU A 48 4.20 1.86 2.83
C GLU A 48 2.79 1.38 2.47
N LEU A 49 2.55 0.07 2.52
CA LEU A 49 1.23 -0.50 2.30
C LEU A 49 0.22 0.04 3.31
N GLN A 50 0.59 0.11 4.59
CA GLN A 50 -0.26 0.67 5.64
C GLN A 50 -0.55 2.16 5.45
N LYS A 51 0.40 2.94 4.91
CA LYS A 51 0.19 4.37 4.60
C LYS A 51 -0.85 4.62 3.49
N LEU A 52 -1.21 3.59 2.72
CA LEU A 52 -2.30 3.69 1.74
C LEU A 52 -3.68 3.74 2.40
N LEU A 53 -3.81 3.23 3.62
CA LEU A 53 -5.07 3.23 4.36
C LEU A 53 -5.39 4.66 4.79
N ARG A 54 -6.55 5.15 4.36
CA ARG A 54 -7.07 6.45 4.76
C ARG A 54 -8.47 6.25 5.34
N PRO A 55 -8.79 6.89 6.48
CA PRO A 55 -10.13 6.84 7.02
C PRO A 55 -11.12 7.45 6.01
N ILE A 56 -12.30 6.85 5.92
CA ILE A 56 -13.40 7.44 5.15
C ILE A 56 -13.94 8.60 5.99
N PRO A 57 -14.00 9.84 5.44
CA PRO A 57 -14.58 10.95 6.17
C PRO A 57 -16.06 10.66 6.42
N THR A 58 -16.47 10.69 7.69
CA THR A 58 -17.88 10.64 8.07
C THR A 58 -18.48 12.04 7.96
N ALA A 59 -19.70 12.14 7.44
CA ALA A 59 -20.45 13.39 7.40
C ALA A 59 -20.82 13.81 8.84
N GLY A 60 -19.91 14.53 9.50
CA GLY A 60 -20.09 14.98 10.89
C GLY A 60 -18.94 15.81 11.47
N GLY A 61 -17.88 16.09 10.70
CA GLY A 61 -16.71 16.86 11.16
C GLY A 61 -16.65 18.28 10.60
N GLY A 62 -17.78 18.96 10.50
CA GLY A 62 -17.78 20.42 10.45
C GLY A 62 -17.79 20.94 11.89
N GLN A 63 -16.65 21.38 12.40
CA GLN A 63 -16.50 22.45 13.38
C GLN A 63 -15.03 22.71 13.68
N GLY A 64 -14.69 23.98 13.74
CA GLY A 64 -13.35 24.51 13.48
C GLY A 64 -12.30 24.26 14.55
N ALA A 65 -11.06 24.49 14.15
CA ALA A 65 -10.02 25.00 15.02
C ALA A 65 -9.18 25.96 14.18
N SER A 66 -9.19 27.20 14.63
CA SER A 66 -8.42 28.35 14.18
C SER A 66 -6.92 28.12 14.25
#